data_AF-A0A2E2WPW1-F1
#
_entry.id   AF-A0A2E2WPW1-F1
#
_cell.length_a   1.000
_cell.length_b   1.000
_cell.length_c   1.000
_cell.angle_alpha   90.00
_cell.angle_beta   90.00
_cell.angle_gamma   90.00
#
_symmetry.space_group_name_H-M   'P 1'
#
loop_
_entity.id
_entity.type
_entity.pdbx_description
1 polymer ?
#
loop_
_entity_poly.entity_id
_entity_poly.type
_entity_poly.pdbx_seq_one_letter_code
_entity_poly.pdbx_strand_id
1 'polypeptide(L)'
;MLAKRVIHARLNINITRDTMRTKILSTLALSASLLTVAGAASAQFYLPNAFYPNGYYLGGGLGYASIDLGTLNLQKGAGSLKDEKPSNTHQPGAVIKFGYAFKRLPVQLDLSYQQLLDFNYDTSPLFTGGSSKLSSTITSRALFANVTLNGNFGYPVIPFITGGIGAAMNTTDMTYAQQSEHSQNTFREAWQLGLGTHVKLTDNLLFDLAAYHQDLGKLTWGPWGNNPTYQVGNDELSANQIQLGLTYVFGDQHIPPSLINS
;
A
#
# COMPACT_ATOMS: atom_id res chain seq x y z
N MET A 1 41.95 -0.45 51.97
CA MET A 1 42.04 -1.25 50.73
C MET A 1 40.62 -1.63 50.31
N LEU A 2 40.07 -0.99 49.26
CA LEU A 2 38.73 -1.26 48.74
C LEU A 2 38.86 -1.94 47.37
N ALA A 3 38.37 -3.18 47.25
CA ALA A 3 38.39 -3.95 46.02
C ALA A 3 37.14 -3.61 45.16
N LYS A 4 37.38 -3.09 43.96
CA LYS A 4 36.36 -2.88 42.92
C LYS A 4 35.98 -4.22 42.29
N ARG A 5 34.70 -4.63 42.41
CA ARG A 5 34.09 -5.70 41.61
C ARG A 5 33.61 -5.12 40.27
N VAL A 6 34.16 -5.63 39.17
CA VAL A 6 33.68 -5.37 37.81
C VAL A 6 32.74 -6.51 37.41
N ILE A 7 31.45 -6.22 37.26
CA ILE A 7 30.44 -7.15 36.75
C ILE A 7 30.33 -6.92 35.24
N HIS A 8 30.74 -7.92 34.45
CA HIS A 8 30.54 -7.93 33.01
C HIS A 8 29.13 -8.46 32.69
N ALA A 9 28.22 -7.58 32.26
CA ALA A 9 26.98 -7.97 31.64
C ALA A 9 27.24 -8.30 30.16
N ARG A 10 27.20 -9.60 29.80
CA ARG A 10 27.16 -10.02 28.39
C ARG A 10 25.69 -9.95 27.93
N LEU A 11 25.37 -8.93 27.12
CA LEU A 11 24.06 -8.80 26.49
C LEU A 11 23.94 -9.84 25.35
N ASN A 12 22.93 -10.69 25.45
CA ASN A 12 22.68 -11.81 24.54
C ASN A 12 21.94 -11.28 23.30
N ILE A 13 22.67 -10.87 22.26
CA ILE A 13 22.13 -10.41 20.97
C ILE A 13 21.93 -11.65 20.08
N ASN A 14 20.81 -12.36 20.24
CA ASN A 14 20.50 -13.49 19.35
C ASN A 14 19.02 -13.62 18.95
N ILE A 15 18.18 -12.61 19.23
CA ILE A 15 16.73 -12.70 18.98
C ILE A 15 16.31 -12.08 17.63
N THR A 16 17.16 -11.28 16.98
CA THR A 16 16.74 -10.45 15.84
C THR A 16 16.88 -11.09 14.46
N ARG A 17 17.56 -12.24 14.34
CA ARG A 17 17.90 -12.82 13.02
C ARG A 17 16.82 -13.72 12.43
N ASP A 18 16.05 -14.40 13.27
CA ASP A 18 15.05 -15.38 12.81
C ASP A 18 13.74 -14.72 12.36
N THR A 19 13.29 -13.66 13.03
CA THR A 19 12.03 -12.97 12.66
C THR A 19 12.13 -12.22 11.33
N MET A 20 13.31 -11.71 10.97
CA MET A 20 13.54 -11.05 9.67
C MET A 20 13.59 -12.04 8.52
N ARG A 21 14.16 -13.24 8.73
CA ARG A 21 14.19 -14.28 7.70
C ARG A 21 12.78 -14.74 7.34
N THR A 22 11.89 -14.90 8.31
CA THR A 22 10.51 -15.35 8.06
C THR A 22 9.71 -14.34 7.24
N LYS A 23 9.85 -13.03 7.49
CA LYS A 23 9.13 -11.97 6.74
C LYS A 23 9.65 -11.82 5.31
N ILE A 24 10.97 -11.84 5.12
CA ILE A 24 11.58 -11.76 3.78
C ILE A 24 11.24 -13.03 2.97
N LEU A 25 11.20 -14.20 3.61
CA LEU A 25 10.80 -15.45 2.97
C LEU A 25 9.30 -15.48 2.61
N SER A 26 8.41 -14.90 3.41
CA SER A 26 6.98 -14.82 3.07
C SER A 26 6.70 -13.88 1.89
N THR A 27 7.38 -12.71 1.84
CA THR A 27 7.23 -11.76 0.73
C THR A 27 7.86 -12.32 -0.55
N LEU A 28 9.02 -12.98 -0.45
CA LEU A 28 9.66 -13.63 -1.59
C LEU A 28 8.86 -14.84 -2.10
N ALA A 29 8.24 -15.63 -1.22
CA ALA A 29 7.41 -16.77 -1.61
C ALA A 29 6.13 -16.36 -2.36
N LEU A 30 5.51 -15.23 -2.00
CA LEU A 30 4.46 -14.63 -2.81
C LEU A 30 5.00 -14.18 -4.17
N SER A 31 6.11 -13.46 -4.23
CA SER A 31 6.65 -12.97 -5.52
C SER A 31 7.20 -14.08 -6.45
N ALA A 32 7.77 -15.16 -5.89
CA ALA A 32 8.32 -16.28 -6.67
C ALA A 32 7.24 -17.21 -7.24
N SER A 33 6.09 -17.32 -6.58
CA SER A 33 4.91 -17.98 -7.13
C SER A 33 4.17 -17.10 -8.16
N LEU A 34 4.34 -15.77 -8.11
CA LEU A 34 3.80 -14.85 -9.12
C LEU A 34 4.58 -14.88 -10.45
N LEU A 35 5.92 -15.01 -10.42
CA LEU A 35 6.71 -15.06 -11.66
C LEU A 35 6.46 -16.33 -12.49
N THR A 36 6.17 -17.46 -11.85
CA THR A 36 5.84 -18.71 -12.56
C THR A 36 4.45 -18.68 -13.20
N VAL A 37 3.52 -17.87 -12.70
CA VAL A 37 2.20 -17.66 -13.34
C VAL A 37 2.29 -16.69 -14.53
N ALA A 38 3.12 -15.64 -14.43
CA ALA A 38 3.31 -14.68 -15.52
C ALA A 38 4.01 -15.30 -16.75
N GLY A 39 4.93 -16.25 -16.56
CA GLY A 39 5.60 -16.96 -17.65
C GLY A 39 4.73 -17.97 -18.41
N ALA A 40 3.60 -18.40 -17.84
CA ALA A 40 2.65 -19.33 -18.48
C ALA A 40 1.45 -18.62 -19.13
N ALA A 41 1.22 -17.34 -18.84
CA ALA A 41 0.06 -16.58 -19.35
C ALA A 41 0.26 -15.99 -20.76
N SER A 42 1.43 -16.17 -21.38
CA SER A 42 1.69 -15.73 -22.76
C SER A 42 1.16 -16.69 -23.83
N ALA A 43 0.59 -17.83 -23.45
CA ALA A 43 -0.22 -18.63 -24.37
C ALA A 43 -1.61 -17.98 -24.48
N GLN A 44 -1.78 -17.14 -25.50
CA GLN A 44 -3.05 -16.51 -25.85
C GLN A 44 -4.12 -17.58 -26.14
N PHE A 45 -4.84 -18.03 -25.10
CA PHE A 45 -6.15 -18.63 -25.30
C PHE A 45 -7.12 -17.50 -25.63
N TYR A 46 -7.20 -17.17 -26.92
CA TYR A 46 -8.30 -16.39 -27.46
C TYR A 46 -9.57 -17.22 -27.30
N LEU A 47 -10.24 -17.11 -26.15
CA LEU A 47 -11.55 -17.72 -25.98
C LEU A 47 -12.57 -16.80 -26.69
N PRO A 48 -13.31 -17.30 -27.69
CA PRO A 48 -14.24 -16.49 -28.48
C PRO A 48 -15.40 -15.87 -27.67
N ASN A 49 -15.54 -16.20 -26.39
CA ASN A 49 -16.57 -15.67 -25.48
C ASN A 49 -15.99 -14.86 -24.31
N ALA A 50 -14.79 -14.29 -24.48
CA ALA A 50 -14.18 -13.42 -23.50
C ALA A 50 -15.03 -12.16 -23.27
N PHE A 51 -15.48 -11.93 -22.04
CA PHE A 51 -16.02 -10.62 -21.67
C PHE A 51 -14.83 -9.70 -21.36
N TYR A 52 -14.68 -8.64 -22.15
CA TYR A 52 -13.78 -7.54 -21.85
C TYR A 52 -14.59 -6.26 -21.78
N PRO A 53 -14.49 -5.49 -20.67
CA PRO A 53 -15.06 -4.16 -20.64
C PRO A 53 -14.48 -3.35 -21.81
N ASN A 54 -15.32 -2.54 -22.44
CA ASN A 54 -14.95 -1.76 -23.61
C ASN A 54 -15.43 -0.32 -23.43
N GLY A 55 -14.53 0.64 -23.66
CA GLY A 55 -14.83 2.07 -23.55
C GLY A 55 -14.44 2.66 -22.20
N TYR A 56 -14.93 3.87 -21.96
CA TYR A 56 -14.68 4.59 -20.71
C TYR A 56 -15.34 3.88 -19.53
N TYR A 57 -14.74 4.00 -18.35
CA TYR A 57 -15.33 3.53 -17.11
C TYR A 57 -15.05 4.48 -15.94
N LEU A 58 -15.94 4.42 -14.96
CA LEU A 58 -15.79 5.05 -13.65
C LEU A 58 -15.91 3.97 -12.59
N GLY A 59 -14.89 3.86 -11.75
CA GLY A 59 -14.84 2.92 -10.65
C GLY A 59 -14.74 3.64 -9.30
N GLY A 60 -15.32 3.05 -8.28
CA GLY A 60 -15.20 3.51 -6.90
C GLY A 60 -15.11 2.33 -5.95
N GLY A 61 -14.39 2.48 -4.86
CA GLY A 61 -14.30 1.40 -3.88
C GLY A 61 -13.84 1.84 -2.51
N LEU A 62 -14.07 0.95 -1.56
CA LEU A 62 -13.62 1.06 -0.17
C LEU A 62 -12.70 -0.11 0.13
N GLY A 63 -11.71 0.12 0.97
CA GLY A 63 -10.77 -0.91 1.33
C GLY A 63 -10.22 -0.74 2.72
N TYR A 64 -9.34 -1.65 3.08
CA TYR A 64 -8.66 -1.71 4.35
C TYR A 64 -7.19 -1.99 4.11
N ALA A 65 -6.32 -1.10 4.57
CA ALA A 65 -4.88 -1.11 4.34
C ALA A 65 -4.12 -1.39 5.63
N SER A 66 -3.14 -2.29 5.59
CA SER A 66 -2.10 -2.41 6.62
C SER A 66 -0.90 -1.57 6.19
N ILE A 67 -0.54 -0.57 6.98
CA ILE A 67 0.62 0.29 6.73
C ILE A 67 1.85 -0.25 7.45
N ASP A 68 2.97 -0.27 6.74
CA ASP A 68 4.31 -0.51 7.28
C ASP A 68 5.12 0.80 7.22
N LEU A 69 5.62 1.20 8.38
CA LEU A 69 6.42 2.41 8.59
C LEU A 69 7.93 2.11 8.64
N GLY A 70 8.38 1.01 8.02
CA GLY A 70 9.79 0.73 7.78
C GLY A 70 10.66 0.82 9.04
N THR A 71 11.90 1.29 8.87
CA THR A 71 12.80 1.58 10.00
C THR A 71 12.75 3.07 10.31
N LEU A 72 12.42 3.40 11.55
CA LEU A 72 12.48 4.77 12.04
C LEU A 72 13.95 5.12 12.34
N ASN A 73 14.51 6.04 11.56
CA ASN A 73 15.85 6.57 11.76
C ASN A 73 15.77 7.90 12.50
N LEU A 74 16.44 7.97 13.65
CA LEU A 74 16.65 9.21 14.37
C LEU A 74 17.98 9.86 13.99
N GLN A 75 17.92 11.14 13.64
CA GLN A 75 19.10 11.98 13.68
C GLN A 75 19.25 12.57 15.10
N LYS A 76 20.48 12.52 15.62
CA LYS A 76 20.86 12.62 17.04
C LYS A 76 20.27 13.82 17.81
N GLY A 77 19.58 13.54 18.92
CA GLY A 77 19.37 14.44 20.05
C GLY A 77 19.25 13.60 21.33
N ALA A 78 19.85 14.04 22.45
CA ALA A 78 20.19 13.21 23.61
C ALA A 78 19.02 12.34 24.17
N GLY A 79 18.99 11.05 23.81
CA GLY A 79 18.08 10.05 24.37
C GLY A 79 17.90 8.84 23.48
N SER A 80 17.83 7.64 24.06
CA SER A 80 17.39 6.44 23.35
C SER A 80 15.86 6.42 23.32
N LEU A 81 15.24 6.44 22.13
CA LEU A 81 13.81 6.16 22.02
C LEU A 81 13.52 4.77 22.59
N LYS A 82 12.32 4.64 23.14
CA LYS A 82 11.76 3.31 23.33
C LYS A 82 11.53 2.75 21.92
N ASP A 83 12.22 1.67 21.58
CA ASP A 83 12.05 0.96 20.31
C ASP A 83 10.70 0.24 20.32
N GLU A 84 9.63 1.02 20.19
CA GLU A 84 8.30 0.51 19.91
C GLU A 84 8.12 0.58 18.41
N LYS A 85 8.26 -0.59 17.77
CA LYS A 85 7.78 -0.75 16.40
C LYS A 85 6.33 -0.29 16.38
N PRO A 86 5.97 0.70 15.54
CA PRO A 86 4.57 1.02 15.35
C PRO A 86 3.87 -0.30 14.98
N SER A 87 2.83 -0.66 15.74
CA SER A 87 2.03 -1.84 15.45
C SER A 87 1.55 -1.72 14.01
N ASN A 88 1.55 -2.83 13.25
CA ASN A 88 0.89 -2.90 11.95
C ASN A 88 -0.49 -2.28 12.12
N THR A 89 -0.67 -1.08 11.57
CA THR A 89 -1.90 -0.35 11.78
C THR A 89 -2.73 -0.48 10.54
N HIS A 90 -3.98 -0.80 10.79
CA HIS A 90 -4.93 -1.02 9.76
C HIS A 90 -5.83 0.22 9.60
N GLN A 91 -6.09 0.62 8.36
CA GLN A 91 -6.81 1.85 8.05
C GLN A 91 -7.83 1.62 6.95
N PRO A 92 -9.07 2.13 7.11
CA PRO A 92 -9.99 2.20 6.00
C PRO A 92 -9.47 3.16 4.94
N GLY A 93 -9.78 2.88 3.68
CA GLY A 93 -9.40 3.72 2.56
C GLY A 93 -10.48 3.74 1.49
N ALA A 94 -10.42 4.73 0.63
CA ALA A 94 -11.31 4.89 -0.51
C ALA A 94 -10.51 5.13 -1.79
N VAL A 95 -11.06 4.72 -2.92
CA VAL A 95 -10.50 4.98 -4.24
C VAL A 95 -11.58 5.36 -5.23
N ILE A 96 -11.23 6.27 -6.13
CA ILE A 96 -11.99 6.58 -7.34
C ILE A 96 -11.06 6.38 -8.53
N LYS A 97 -11.59 5.76 -9.59
CA LYS A 97 -10.86 5.45 -10.82
C LYS A 97 -11.61 5.96 -12.02
N PHE A 98 -10.90 6.54 -12.97
CA PHE A 98 -11.45 6.88 -14.28
C PHE A 98 -10.50 6.36 -15.36
N GLY A 99 -11.04 5.62 -16.32
CA GLY A 99 -10.21 4.92 -17.28
C GLY A 99 -10.90 4.57 -18.59
N TYR A 100 -10.15 3.82 -19.40
CA TYR A 100 -10.57 3.30 -20.69
C TYR A 100 -10.11 1.85 -20.84
N ALA A 101 -11.05 0.98 -21.24
CA ALA A 101 -10.79 -0.43 -21.51
C ALA A 101 -10.83 -0.70 -23.02
N PHE A 102 -9.83 -1.43 -23.53
CA PHE A 102 -9.67 -1.64 -24.97
C PHE A 102 -10.49 -2.84 -25.46
N LYS A 103 -11.29 -2.64 -26.51
CA LYS A 103 -12.15 -3.67 -27.11
C LYS A 103 -11.47 -5.00 -27.47
N ARG A 104 -10.23 -4.93 -27.98
CA ARG A 104 -9.54 -6.09 -28.60
C ARG A 104 -8.33 -6.55 -27.80
N LEU A 105 -8.00 -5.84 -26.73
CA LEU A 105 -6.84 -6.13 -25.90
C LEU A 105 -7.32 -6.36 -24.48
N PRO A 106 -6.78 -7.34 -23.75
CA PRO A 106 -7.08 -7.55 -22.34
C PRO A 106 -6.43 -6.45 -21.47
N VAL A 107 -6.49 -5.19 -21.88
CA VAL A 107 -5.76 -4.07 -21.28
C VAL A 107 -6.76 -2.97 -20.92
N GLN A 108 -6.57 -2.38 -19.75
CA GLN A 108 -7.24 -1.15 -19.31
C GLN A 108 -6.20 -0.13 -18.87
N LEU A 109 -6.52 1.15 -19.04
CA LEU A 109 -5.73 2.26 -18.53
C LEU A 109 -6.62 3.12 -17.64
N ASP A 110 -6.14 3.49 -16.45
CA ASP A 110 -6.87 4.40 -15.58
C ASP A 110 -5.98 5.36 -14.80
N LEU A 111 -6.60 6.45 -14.37
CA LEU A 111 -6.13 7.28 -13.28
C LEU A 111 -6.93 6.91 -12.02
N SER A 112 -6.22 6.61 -10.94
CA SER A 112 -6.84 6.32 -9.65
C SER A 112 -6.40 7.31 -8.58
N TYR A 113 -7.34 7.96 -7.93
CA TYR A 113 -7.11 8.73 -6.71
C TYR A 113 -7.47 7.87 -5.49
N GLN A 114 -6.54 7.75 -4.56
CA GLN A 114 -6.65 6.90 -3.38
C GLN A 114 -6.42 7.73 -2.12
N GLN A 115 -7.24 7.48 -1.10
CA GLN A 115 -7.10 8.10 0.21
C GLN A 115 -7.13 7.02 1.28
N LEU A 116 -6.08 6.99 2.10
CA LEU A 116 -6.04 6.23 3.34
C LEU A 116 -6.49 7.17 4.47
N LEU A 117 -7.48 6.74 5.27
CA LEU A 117 -8.04 7.56 6.34
C LEU A 117 -7.08 7.66 7.53
N ASP A 118 -7.27 8.71 8.30
CA ASP A 118 -6.36 9.19 9.34
C ASP A 118 -5.89 8.10 10.30
N PHE A 119 -4.57 8.06 10.50
CA PHE A 119 -3.88 7.14 11.40
C PHE A 119 -3.41 7.85 12.66
N ASN A 120 -3.89 7.45 13.83
CA ASN A 120 -3.35 7.98 15.08
C ASN A 120 -2.27 7.04 15.65
N TYR A 121 -1.05 7.55 15.77
CA TYR A 121 0.05 6.96 16.52
C TYR A 121 0.20 7.68 17.87
N ASP A 122 -0.04 6.97 18.96
CA ASP A 122 0.22 7.48 20.31
C ASP A 122 1.31 6.62 20.98
N THR A 123 2.39 7.24 21.44
CA THR A 123 3.38 6.59 22.31
C THR A 123 3.63 7.39 23.58
N SER A 124 3.72 6.66 24.71
CA SER A 124 4.03 7.21 26.02
C SER A 124 4.65 6.13 26.91
N PRO A 125 5.88 6.32 27.44
CA PRO A 125 6.77 7.45 27.21
C PRO A 125 7.58 7.32 25.91
N LEU A 126 7.78 8.44 25.21
CA LEU A 126 8.58 8.51 23.98
C LEU A 126 10.06 8.12 24.22
N PHE A 127 10.61 8.48 25.38
CA PHE A 127 11.98 8.20 25.77
C PHE A 127 12.04 7.19 26.92
N THR A 128 13.04 6.31 26.90
CA THR A 128 13.28 5.37 28.01
C THR A 128 13.51 6.14 29.32
N GLY A 129 12.60 5.99 30.29
CA GLY A 129 12.67 6.68 31.58
C GLY A 129 12.11 8.11 31.60
N GLY A 130 11.51 8.59 30.50
CA GLY A 130 10.83 9.89 30.42
C GLY A 130 9.32 9.82 30.71
N SER A 131 8.65 10.97 30.68
CA SER A 131 7.19 11.11 30.75
C SER A 131 6.55 11.73 29.50
N SER A 132 7.35 12.10 28.49
CA SER A 132 6.87 12.75 27.28
C SER A 132 5.95 11.84 26.46
N LYS A 133 4.80 12.36 26.03
CA LYS A 133 3.89 11.73 25.08
C LYS A 133 4.07 12.32 23.69
N LEU A 134 4.03 11.45 22.67
CA LEU A 134 3.93 11.82 21.27
C LEU A 134 2.61 11.28 20.72
N SER A 135 1.81 12.16 20.14
CA SER A 135 0.64 11.79 19.34
C SER A 135 0.88 12.27 17.92
N SER A 136 0.60 11.44 16.92
CA SER A 136 0.68 11.85 15.53
C SER A 136 -0.42 11.25 14.68
N THR A 137 -1.01 12.10 13.85
CA THR A 137 -1.97 11.71 12.83
C THR A 137 -1.30 11.70 11.46
N ILE A 138 -1.28 10.55 10.77
CA ILE A 138 -0.80 10.46 9.38
C ILE A 138 -1.99 10.29 8.45
N THR A 139 -2.05 11.09 7.40
CA THR A 139 -3.02 10.97 6.31
C THR A 139 -2.27 10.83 4.99
N SER A 140 -2.55 9.77 4.24
CA SER A 140 -1.90 9.49 2.96
C SER A 140 -2.90 9.56 1.82
N ARG A 141 -2.55 10.32 0.78
CA ARG A 141 -3.32 10.45 -0.46
C ARG A 141 -2.39 10.14 -1.62
N ALA A 142 -2.87 9.40 -2.62
CA ALA A 142 -2.06 9.07 -3.78
C ALA A 142 -2.85 9.17 -5.08
N LEU A 143 -2.16 9.57 -6.14
CA LEU A 143 -2.67 9.56 -7.51
C LEU A 143 -1.79 8.64 -8.34
N PHE A 144 -2.39 7.65 -9.00
CA PHE A 144 -1.68 6.69 -9.83
C PHE A 144 -2.21 6.69 -11.26
N ALA A 145 -1.31 6.50 -12.23
CA ALA A 145 -1.62 6.09 -13.58
C ALA A 145 -1.35 4.59 -13.71
N ASN A 146 -2.37 3.82 -14.07
CA ASN A 146 -2.38 2.37 -14.00
C ASN A 146 -2.53 1.74 -15.36
N VAL A 147 -1.92 0.57 -15.50
CA VAL A 147 -2.15 -0.39 -16.58
C VAL A 147 -2.67 -1.67 -15.94
N THR A 148 -3.83 -2.12 -16.39
CA THR A 148 -4.47 -3.35 -15.90
C THR A 148 -4.54 -4.38 -17.01
N LEU A 149 -4.08 -5.60 -16.74
CA LEU A 149 -4.18 -6.75 -17.61
C LEU A 149 -5.26 -7.69 -17.09
N ASN A 150 -6.28 -7.95 -17.92
CA ASN A 150 -7.41 -8.81 -17.61
C ASN A 150 -7.16 -10.24 -18.11
N GLY A 151 -7.12 -11.21 -17.22
CA GLY A 151 -7.16 -12.62 -17.62
C GLY A 151 -8.58 -13.03 -18.02
N ASN A 152 -8.66 -14.12 -18.78
CA ASN A 152 -9.93 -14.66 -19.24
C ASN A 152 -10.02 -16.15 -18.88
N PHE A 153 -10.67 -16.43 -17.75
CA PHE A 153 -10.96 -17.79 -17.28
C PHE A 153 -12.43 -18.18 -17.51
N GLY A 154 -13.16 -17.44 -18.34
CA GLY A 154 -14.59 -17.64 -18.57
C GLY A 154 -15.50 -16.71 -17.76
N TYR A 155 -16.77 -16.69 -18.14
CA TYR A 155 -17.81 -15.87 -17.51
C TYR A 155 -18.26 -16.47 -16.17
N PRO A 156 -18.54 -15.68 -15.10
CA PRO A 156 -18.60 -14.21 -15.01
C PRO A 156 -17.37 -13.55 -14.33
N VAL A 157 -16.29 -14.31 -14.08
CA VAL A 157 -15.16 -13.85 -13.24
C VAL A 157 -13.94 -13.54 -14.10
N ILE A 158 -13.45 -12.31 -14.02
CA ILE A 158 -12.33 -11.80 -14.81
C ILE A 158 -11.20 -11.49 -13.84
N PRO A 159 -10.20 -12.37 -13.67
CA PRO A 159 -9.01 -12.02 -12.90
C PRO A 159 -8.30 -10.83 -13.56
N PHE A 160 -7.56 -10.07 -12.77
CA PHE A 160 -6.68 -9.05 -13.30
C PHE A 160 -5.43 -8.89 -12.48
N ILE A 161 -4.39 -8.36 -13.13
CA ILE A 161 -3.20 -7.79 -12.49
C ILE A 161 -3.09 -6.34 -12.94
N THR A 162 -2.72 -5.46 -12.04
CA THR A 162 -2.61 -4.03 -12.30
C THR A 162 -1.31 -3.49 -11.74
N GLY A 163 -0.66 -2.61 -12.46
CA GLY A 163 0.55 -1.94 -12.02
C GLY A 163 0.46 -0.47 -12.39
N GLY A 164 0.98 0.39 -11.52
CA GLY A 164 0.91 1.83 -11.72
C GLY A 164 2.06 2.58 -11.10
N ILE A 165 2.32 3.75 -11.67
CA ILE A 165 3.24 4.75 -11.15
C ILE A 165 2.44 6.00 -10.80
N GLY A 166 2.91 6.76 -9.83
CA GLY A 166 2.13 7.85 -9.31
C GLY A 166 2.90 8.75 -8.36
N ALA A 167 2.14 9.51 -7.60
CA ALA A 167 2.66 10.33 -6.53
C ALA A 167 1.79 10.24 -5.29
N ALA A 168 2.43 10.23 -4.14
CA ALA A 168 1.81 10.25 -2.83
C ALA A 168 2.06 11.60 -2.14
N MET A 169 1.01 12.13 -1.53
CA MET A 169 1.05 13.23 -0.58
C MET A 169 0.75 12.67 0.80
N ASN A 170 1.76 12.72 1.67
CA ASN A 170 1.65 12.30 3.05
C ASN A 170 1.60 13.55 3.93
N THR A 171 0.55 13.65 4.73
CA THR A 171 0.36 14.70 5.73
C THR A 171 0.59 14.08 7.09
N THR A 172 1.34 14.78 7.93
CA THR A 172 1.63 14.34 9.29
C THR A 172 1.37 15.49 10.22
N ASP A 173 0.36 15.31 11.08
CA ASP A 173 0.09 16.20 12.19
C ASP A 173 0.65 15.56 13.45
N MET A 174 1.36 16.34 14.26
CA MET A 174 2.07 15.82 15.42
C MET A 174 1.90 16.76 16.62
N THR A 175 1.62 16.17 17.78
CA THR A 175 1.50 16.85 19.05
C THR A 175 2.52 16.30 20.04
N TYR A 176 3.48 17.13 20.44
CA TYR A 176 4.49 16.81 21.47
C TYR A 176 4.20 17.53 22.78
N ALA A 177 4.19 16.79 23.89
CA ALA A 177 4.13 17.32 25.27
C ALA A 177 3.06 18.43 25.51
N GLN A 178 1.93 18.37 24.80
CA GLN A 178 0.82 19.33 24.86
C GLN A 178 1.12 20.79 24.42
N GLN A 179 2.22 21.06 23.71
CA GLN A 179 2.63 22.46 23.41
C GLN A 179 2.93 22.78 21.95
N SER A 180 3.03 21.81 21.04
CA SER A 180 3.35 22.12 19.64
C SER A 180 2.65 21.18 18.68
N GLU A 181 1.76 21.72 17.87
CA GLU A 181 1.22 21.10 16.66
C GLU A 181 2.16 21.43 15.49
N HIS A 182 2.64 20.40 14.80
CA HIS A 182 3.41 20.55 13.57
C HIS A 182 2.75 19.73 12.47
N SER A 183 2.40 20.40 11.37
CA SER A 183 1.85 19.78 10.16
C SER A 183 2.88 19.85 9.04
N GLN A 184 3.22 18.71 8.46
CA GLN A 184 4.13 18.63 7.32
C GLN A 184 3.52 17.85 6.17
N ASN A 185 3.54 18.45 4.97
CA ASN A 185 3.12 17.82 3.73
C ASN A 185 4.34 17.42 2.92
N THR A 186 4.39 16.15 2.53
CA THR A 186 5.49 15.61 1.74
C THR A 186 4.97 14.96 0.48
N PHE A 187 5.41 15.46 -0.68
CA PHE A 187 5.15 14.87 -1.98
C PHE A 187 6.27 13.90 -2.37
N ARG A 188 5.91 12.70 -2.81
CA ARG A 188 6.86 11.64 -3.18
C ARG A 188 6.37 10.89 -4.40
N GLU A 189 7.32 10.36 -5.16
CA GLU A 189 7.07 9.33 -6.16
C GLU A 189 6.49 8.10 -5.45
N ALA A 190 5.54 7.46 -6.11
CA ALA A 190 4.84 6.29 -5.60
C ALA A 190 4.65 5.28 -6.71
N TRP A 191 4.55 4.01 -6.34
CA TRP A 191 4.16 2.95 -7.27
C TRP A 191 3.23 1.97 -6.58
N GLN A 192 2.46 1.25 -7.38
CA GLN A 192 1.58 0.21 -6.88
C GLN A 192 1.55 -1.00 -7.79
N LEU A 193 1.33 -2.15 -7.18
CA LEU A 193 1.07 -3.41 -7.84
C LEU A 193 -0.16 -4.03 -7.18
N GLY A 194 -1.10 -4.50 -7.97
CA GLY A 194 -2.31 -5.13 -7.47
C GLY A 194 -2.74 -6.32 -8.31
N LEU A 195 -3.56 -7.15 -7.71
CA LEU A 195 -4.23 -8.26 -8.35
C LEU A 195 -5.64 -8.37 -7.81
N GLY A 196 -6.54 -8.93 -8.61
CA GLY A 196 -7.93 -9.03 -8.19
C GLY A 196 -8.79 -9.77 -9.17
N THR A 197 -10.09 -9.67 -8.95
CA THR A 197 -11.13 -10.19 -9.82
C THR A 197 -12.23 -9.16 -10.01
N HIS A 198 -12.68 -9.02 -11.25
CA HIS A 198 -13.97 -8.42 -11.57
C HIS A 198 -15.02 -9.54 -11.63
N VAL A 199 -16.17 -9.31 -11.03
CA VAL A 199 -17.35 -10.16 -11.17
C VAL A 199 -18.40 -9.34 -11.90
N LYS A 200 -18.80 -9.81 -13.08
CA LYS A 200 -19.83 -9.11 -13.85
C LYS A 200 -21.19 -9.25 -13.14
N LEU A 201 -21.79 -8.11 -12.78
CA LEU A 201 -23.14 -8.06 -12.20
C LEU A 201 -24.19 -7.83 -13.28
N THR A 202 -23.92 -6.88 -14.19
CA THR A 202 -24.76 -6.57 -15.36
C THR A 202 -23.86 -6.30 -16.56
N ASP A 203 -24.43 -5.96 -17.72
CA ASP A 203 -23.65 -5.62 -18.90
C ASP A 203 -22.74 -4.39 -18.72
N ASN A 204 -23.05 -3.49 -17.79
CA ASN A 204 -22.28 -2.27 -17.59
C ASN A 204 -21.73 -2.14 -16.17
N LEU A 205 -22.03 -3.08 -15.26
CA LEU A 205 -21.63 -3.00 -13.87
C LEU A 205 -20.80 -4.21 -13.46
N LEU A 206 -19.62 -3.93 -12.91
CA LEU A 206 -18.68 -4.89 -12.38
C LEU A 206 -18.55 -4.69 -10.86
N PHE A 207 -18.45 -5.79 -10.14
CA PHE A 207 -18.00 -5.82 -8.76
C PHE A 207 -16.52 -6.18 -8.71
N ASP A 208 -15.74 -5.45 -7.93
CA ASP A 208 -14.29 -5.59 -7.88
C ASP A 208 -13.84 -6.07 -6.51
N LEU A 209 -13.05 -7.13 -6.47
CA LEU A 209 -12.28 -7.55 -5.29
C LEU A 209 -10.80 -7.51 -5.64
N ALA A 210 -10.02 -6.73 -4.89
CA ALA A 210 -8.62 -6.50 -5.23
C ALA A 210 -7.73 -6.44 -3.99
N ALA A 211 -6.48 -6.86 -4.16
CA ALA A 211 -5.40 -6.66 -3.21
C ALA A 211 -4.30 -5.81 -3.88
N TYR A 212 -3.80 -4.81 -3.17
CA TYR A 212 -2.74 -3.91 -3.63
C TYR A 212 -1.59 -3.90 -2.65
N HIS A 213 -0.38 -3.83 -3.19
CA HIS A 213 0.81 -3.37 -2.50
C HIS A 213 1.18 -2.00 -3.07
N GLN A 214 1.44 -1.03 -2.20
CA GLN A 214 1.72 0.34 -2.54
C GLN A 214 2.98 0.79 -1.82
N ASP A 215 3.88 1.40 -2.56
CA ASP A 215 4.98 2.18 -2.03
C ASP A 215 4.61 3.66 -2.17
N LEU A 216 4.51 4.34 -1.03
CA LEU A 216 4.10 5.73 -0.90
C LEU A 216 5.31 6.65 -0.67
N GLY A 217 6.52 6.14 -0.88
CA GLY A 217 7.77 6.85 -0.75
C GLY A 217 8.21 7.06 0.70
N LYS A 218 8.99 8.10 0.94
CA LYS A 218 9.60 8.37 2.26
C LYS A 218 8.81 9.38 3.07
N LEU A 219 8.67 9.11 4.37
CA LEU A 219 8.07 10.04 5.32
C LEU A 219 9.13 10.62 6.24
N THR A 220 9.28 11.93 6.24
CA THR A 220 10.21 12.66 7.11
C THR A 220 9.41 13.65 7.95
N TRP A 221 9.70 13.71 9.24
CA TRP A 221 8.91 14.42 10.23
C TRP A 221 9.89 15.17 11.16
N GLY A 222 9.63 16.47 11.36
CA GLY A 222 10.43 17.35 12.22
C GLY A 222 11.19 18.46 11.45
N PRO A 223 11.94 19.31 12.16
CA PRO A 223 12.26 19.24 13.59
C PRO A 223 11.12 19.66 14.53
N TRP A 224 11.12 19.14 15.76
CA TRP A 224 10.15 19.50 16.80
C TRP A 224 10.78 20.02 18.10
N GLY A 225 10.09 20.97 18.74
CA GLY A 225 10.58 21.72 19.91
C GLY A 225 11.69 22.72 19.55
N ASN A 226 12.42 23.20 20.56
CA ASN A 226 13.50 24.19 20.38
C ASN A 226 14.81 23.61 19.79
N ASN A 227 14.84 22.33 19.46
CA ASN A 227 16.06 21.67 18.97
C ASN A 227 15.89 21.22 17.52
N PRO A 228 16.61 21.83 16.56
CA PRO A 228 16.52 21.50 15.13
C PRO A 228 17.02 20.08 14.79
N THR A 229 17.61 19.34 15.74
CA THR A 229 18.18 18.01 15.48
C THR A 229 17.21 16.84 15.67
N TYR A 230 16.02 17.05 16.25
CA TYR A 230 15.04 15.97 16.38
C TYR A 230 14.25 15.77 15.10
N GLN A 231 14.78 14.97 14.20
CA GLN A 231 14.07 14.51 13.01
C GLN A 231 13.89 12.99 13.10
N VAL A 232 12.67 12.53 12.91
CA VAL A 232 12.40 11.12 12.61
C VAL A 232 12.16 11.03 11.12
N GLY A 233 12.93 10.17 10.47
CA GLY A 233 12.67 9.76 9.10
C GLY A 233 12.25 8.30 9.10
N ASN A 234 11.39 7.95 8.15
CA ASN A 234 11.24 6.58 7.71
C ASN A 234 11.83 6.46 6.32
N ASP A 235 12.59 5.39 6.10
CA ASP A 235 13.17 5.10 4.81
C ASP A 235 12.11 4.75 3.75
N GLU A 236 10.99 4.10 4.14
CA GLU A 236 9.97 3.59 3.22
C GLU A 236 8.58 3.49 3.89
N LEU A 237 7.57 4.18 3.36
CA LEU A 237 6.16 4.05 3.73
C LEU A 237 5.47 3.15 2.71
N SER A 238 5.00 1.98 3.14
CA SER A 238 4.27 1.06 2.27
C SER A 238 2.91 0.68 2.85
N ALA A 239 1.98 0.32 1.98
CA ALA A 239 0.63 -0.11 2.35
C ALA A 239 0.23 -1.38 1.60
N ASN A 240 -0.37 -2.33 2.33
CA ASN A 240 -1.00 -3.52 1.75
C ASN A 240 -2.51 -3.41 1.94
N GLN A 241 -3.26 -3.24 0.87
CA GLN A 241 -4.69 -2.94 0.90
C GLN A 241 -5.51 -4.06 0.29
N ILE A 242 -6.62 -4.44 0.95
CA ILE A 242 -7.72 -5.19 0.34
C ILE A 242 -8.83 -4.19 0.02
N GLN A 243 -9.40 -4.28 -1.16
CA GLN A 243 -10.38 -3.33 -1.66
C GLN A 243 -11.59 -4.04 -2.28
N LEU A 244 -12.77 -3.53 -1.97
CA LEU A 244 -14.04 -3.86 -2.62
C LEU A 244 -14.50 -2.65 -3.44
N GLY A 245 -15.01 -2.88 -4.64
CA GLY A 245 -15.42 -1.79 -5.52
C GLY A 245 -16.57 -2.13 -6.45
N LEU A 246 -17.07 -1.08 -7.09
CA LEU A 246 -17.99 -1.14 -8.21
C LEU A 246 -17.41 -0.32 -9.35
N THR A 247 -17.47 -0.87 -10.56
CA THR A 247 -17.04 -0.20 -11.78
C THR A 247 -18.17 -0.17 -12.79
N TYR A 248 -18.53 1.03 -13.24
CA TYR A 248 -19.50 1.24 -14.30
C TYR A 248 -18.81 1.54 -15.63
N VAL A 249 -19.14 0.79 -16.67
CA VAL A 249 -18.56 0.88 -18.01
C VAL A 249 -19.57 1.55 -18.95
N PHE A 250 -19.18 2.68 -19.54
CA PHE A 250 -20.04 3.51 -20.38
C PHE A 250 -20.17 3.02 -21.83
N GLY A 251 -19.36 2.05 -22.26
CA GLY A 251 -19.39 1.55 -23.64
C GLY A 251 -20.23 0.29 -23.85
N ASP A 252 -20.50 0.00 -25.13
CA ASP A 252 -21.18 -1.23 -25.55
C ASP A 252 -20.28 -2.45 -25.40
N GLN A 253 -20.85 -3.50 -24.81
CA GLN A 253 -20.18 -4.80 -24.68
C GLN A 253 -20.12 -5.48 -26.04
N HIS A 254 -18.92 -5.65 -26.58
CA HIS A 254 -18.75 -6.44 -27.79
C HIS A 254 -18.73 -7.91 -27.44
N ILE A 255 -19.87 -8.58 -27.55
CA ILE A 255 -19.91 -10.04 -27.66
C ILE A 255 -19.36 -10.37 -29.06
N PRO A 256 -18.22 -11.08 -29.18
CA PRO A 256 -17.76 -11.54 -30.48
C PRO A 256 -18.88 -12.40 -31.09
N PRO A 257 -19.19 -12.27 -32.39
CA PRO A 257 -20.16 -13.16 -33.01
C PRO A 257 -19.71 -14.61 -32.79
N SER A 258 -20.57 -15.41 -32.16
CA SER A 258 -20.32 -16.83 -31.96
C SER A 258 -20.07 -17.47 -33.31
N LEU A 259 -18.95 -18.19 -33.47
CA LEU A 259 -18.63 -18.97 -34.68
C LEU A 259 -19.57 -20.18 -34.91
N ILE A 260 -20.70 -20.25 -34.19
CA ILE A 260 -21.71 -21.28 -34.34
C ILE A 260 -22.85 -20.70 -35.18
N ASN A 261 -22.61 -20.57 -36.48
CA ASN A 261 -23.61 -20.58 -37.55
C ASN A 261 -22.87 -20.57 -38.90
N SER A 262 -22.25 -21.71 -39.22
CA SER A 262 -21.88 -22.09 -40.59
C SER A 262 -21.86 -23.61 -40.69
#